data_AF-A0A7W2LTW5-F1
#
_entry.id   AF-A0A7W2LTW5-F1
#
_cell.length_a   1.000
_cell.length_b   1.000
_cell.length_c   1.000
_cell.angle_alpha   90.00
_cell.angle_beta   90.00
_cell.angle_gamma   90.00
#
_symmetry.space_group_name_H-M   'P 1'
#
loop_
_entity.id
_entity.type
_entity.pdbx_description
1 polymer ?
#
loop_
_entity_poly.entity_id
_entity_poly.type
_entity_poly.pdbx_seq_one_letter_code
_entity_poly.pdbx_strand_id
1 'polypeptide(L)'
;MNSLRLDALNIETMHSGRACLNLTSHINWDDFPEYAKAVLNLLDGNIDKKTDAIDIRVWEVTIDKERFYLTYDDFPVMVSIESLSSRGDVLLSDFKIKLES
;
A
#
# COMPACT_ATOMS: atom_id res chain seq x y z
N MET A 1 3.04 16.60 -13.91
CA MET A 1 3.15 15.31 -13.19
C MET A 1 3.13 15.64 -11.71
N ASN A 2 2.05 15.29 -11.01
CA ASN A 2 2.03 15.42 -9.55
C ASN A 2 2.96 14.36 -8.98
N SER A 3 3.94 14.77 -8.17
CA SER A 3 4.80 13.85 -7.43
C SER A 3 3.92 13.00 -6.52
N LEU A 4 4.06 11.67 -6.61
CA LEU A 4 3.43 10.77 -5.65
C LEU A 4 3.99 11.05 -4.26
N ARG A 5 3.14 11.07 -3.23
CA ARG A 5 3.60 11.26 -1.85
C ARG A 5 4.08 9.94 -1.26
N LEU A 6 5.34 9.91 -0.84
CA LEU A 6 6.03 8.71 -0.37
C LEU A 6 6.90 9.05 0.86
N ASP A 7 6.33 9.80 1.81
CA ASP A 7 7.06 10.40 2.93
C ASP A 7 7.19 9.49 4.16
N ALA A 8 6.56 8.31 4.13
CA ALA A 8 6.58 7.33 5.21
C ALA A 8 7.17 5.97 4.78
N LEU A 9 7.99 5.93 3.71
CA LEU A 9 8.57 4.71 3.13
C LEU A 9 9.43 3.90 4.11
N ASN A 10 8.78 3.04 4.88
CA ASN A 10 9.39 2.15 5.85
C ASN A 10 8.71 0.79 5.83
N ILE A 11 9.47 -0.28 6.08
CA ILE A 11 8.92 -1.63 6.22
C ILE A 11 8.83 -1.97 7.70
N GLU A 12 7.67 -2.44 8.13
CA GLU A 12 7.37 -2.81 9.52
C GLU A 12 6.79 -4.22 9.61
N THR A 13 7.01 -4.89 10.74
CA THR A 13 6.40 -6.19 11.02
C THR A 13 5.07 -5.99 11.73
N MET A 14 3.99 -6.44 11.11
CA MET A 14 2.65 -6.43 11.66
C MET A 14 2.48 -7.45 12.80
N HIS A 15 1.42 -7.29 13.60
CA HIS A 15 1.05 -8.25 14.63
C HIS A 15 0.78 -9.68 14.09
N SER A 16 0.42 -9.81 12.80
CA SER A 16 0.28 -11.10 12.12
C SER A 16 1.61 -11.82 11.87
N GLY A 17 2.75 -11.13 12.09
CA GLY A 17 4.08 -11.60 11.71
C GLY A 17 4.45 -11.36 10.25
N ARG A 18 3.56 -10.74 9.46
CA ARG A 18 3.82 -10.33 8.06
C ARG A 18 4.39 -8.93 7.99
N ALA A 19 5.02 -8.59 6.88
CA ALA A 19 5.54 -7.25 6.65
C ALA A 19 4.47 -6.33 6.05
N CYS A 20 4.54 -5.05 6.36
CA CYS A 20 3.85 -3.98 5.64
C CYS A 20 4.86 -2.91 5.21
N LEU A 21 4.60 -2.28 4.07
CA LEU A 21 5.32 -1.12 3.57
C LEU A 21 4.44 0.11 3.75
N ASN A 22 4.79 0.98 4.69
CA ASN A 22 4.15 2.28 4.85
C ASN A 22 4.53 3.18 3.66
N LEU A 23 3.56 3.93 3.13
CA LEU A 23 3.75 4.77 1.96
C LEU A 23 3.68 6.26 2.32
N THR A 24 2.60 6.68 2.97
CA THR A 24 2.35 8.09 3.33
C THR A 24 1.37 8.18 4.49
N SER A 25 1.51 9.23 5.30
CA SER A 25 0.51 9.65 6.30
C SER A 25 -0.15 10.98 5.95
N HIS A 26 0.16 11.55 4.77
CA HIS A 26 -0.25 12.90 4.37
C HIS A 26 -1.16 12.89 3.13
N ILE A 27 -2.19 12.04 3.15
CA ILE A 27 -3.35 12.11 2.23
C ILE A 27 -4.65 11.96 3.02
N ASN A 28 -5.78 12.28 2.41
CA ASN A 28 -7.09 12.08 3.04
C ASN A 28 -7.90 10.96 2.35
N TRP A 29 -9.07 10.67 2.91
CA TRP A 29 -10.03 9.69 2.42
C TRP A 29 -10.40 9.85 0.93
N ASP A 30 -10.60 11.09 0.48
CA ASP A 30 -11.02 11.40 -0.89
C ASP A 30 -9.87 11.26 -1.90
N ASP A 31 -8.63 11.51 -1.46
CA ASP A 31 -7.42 11.40 -2.28
C ASP A 31 -6.96 9.94 -2.45
N PHE A 32 -7.27 9.06 -1.50
CA PHE A 32 -6.82 7.66 -1.50
C PHE A 32 -7.08 6.90 -2.83
N PRO A 33 -8.26 6.96 -3.48
CA PRO A 33 -8.51 6.20 -4.70
C PRO A 33 -7.59 6.56 -5.86
N GLU A 34 -7.26 7.84 -6.01
CA GLU A 34 -6.34 8.30 -7.06
C GLU A 34 -4.91 7.96 -6.69
N TYR A 35 -4.54 8.15 -5.42
CA TYR A 35 -3.24 7.77 -4.87
C TYR A 35 -2.95 6.28 -5.07
N ALA A 36 -3.88 5.41 -4.67
CA ALA A 36 -3.78 3.96 -4.77
C ALA A 36 -3.55 3.51 -6.22
N LYS A 37 -4.28 4.10 -7.18
CA LYS A 37 -4.08 3.82 -8.61
C LYS A 37 -2.70 4.25 -9.08
N ALA A 38 -2.21 5.40 -8.63
CA ALA A 38 -0.87 5.88 -9.00
C ALA A 38 0.23 4.95 -8.47
N VAL A 39 0.12 4.49 -7.21
CA VAL A 39 1.02 3.49 -6.64
C VAL A 39 0.99 2.19 -7.46
N LEU A 40 -0.19 1.65 -7.74
CA LEU A 40 -0.32 0.40 -8.49
C LEU A 40 0.20 0.53 -9.93
N ASN A 41 0.02 1.67 -10.59
CA ASN A 41 0.60 1.90 -11.91
C ASN A 41 2.14 1.85 -11.89
N LEU A 42 2.79 2.32 -10.82
CA LEU A 42 4.25 2.23 -10.69
C LEU A 42 4.73 0.81 -10.38
N LEU A 43 3.89 0.01 -9.72
CA LEU A 43 4.21 -1.36 -9.30
C LEU A 43 3.70 -2.43 -10.28
N ASP A 44 3.09 -2.03 -11.41
CA ASP A 44 2.40 -2.93 -12.35
C ASP A 44 1.30 -3.79 -11.66
N GLY A 45 0.62 -3.18 -10.69
CA GLY A 45 -0.40 -3.81 -9.85
C GLY A 45 -1.83 -3.66 -10.37
N ASN A 46 -2.73 -4.52 -9.90
CA ASN A 46 -4.15 -4.49 -10.21
C ASN A 46 -5.01 -4.52 -8.94
N ILE A 47 -6.19 -3.89 -8.97
CA ILE A 47 -7.17 -3.97 -7.87
C ILE A 47 -8.09 -5.16 -8.14
N ASP A 48 -8.14 -6.09 -7.21
CA ASP A 48 -9.00 -7.28 -7.29
C ASP A 48 -10.35 -7.03 -6.61
N LYS A 49 -10.33 -6.39 -5.44
CA LYS A 49 -11.53 -6.09 -4.65
C LYS A 49 -11.34 -4.86 -3.78
N LYS A 50 -12.42 -4.10 -3.59
CA LYS A 50 -12.44 -2.92 -2.72
C LYS A 50 -13.37 -3.18 -1.54
N THR A 51 -12.87 -2.95 -0.33
CA THR A 51 -13.67 -2.99 0.90
C THR A 51 -13.48 -1.67 1.62
N ASP A 52 -14.55 -0.88 1.69
CA ASP A 52 -14.53 0.45 2.33
C ASP A 52 -15.44 0.41 3.56
N ALA A 53 -14.90 0.79 4.72
CA ALA A 53 -15.62 1.02 5.96
C ALA A 53 -15.75 2.53 6.23
N ILE A 54 -16.05 2.95 7.46
CA ILE A 54 -16.21 4.38 7.80
C ILE A 54 -14.84 5.06 7.97
N ASP A 55 -13.90 4.32 8.54
CA ASP A 55 -12.58 4.76 9.02
C ASP A 55 -11.43 4.14 8.23
N ILE A 56 -11.66 2.97 7.60
CA ILE A 56 -10.63 2.22 6.89
C ILE A 56 -11.07 1.86 5.46
N ARG A 57 -10.12 1.83 4.53
CA ARG A 57 -10.25 1.15 3.24
C ARG A 57 -9.22 0.05 3.15
N VAL A 58 -9.67 -1.15 2.79
CA VAL A 58 -8.81 -2.31 2.57
C VAL A 58 -9.08 -2.82 1.17
N TRP A 59 -8.17 -2.51 0.25
CA TRP A 59 -8.27 -2.94 -1.14
C TRP A 59 -7.37 -4.15 -1.36
N GLU A 60 -7.96 -5.24 -1.83
CA GLU A 60 -7.21 -6.42 -2.28
C GLU A 60 -6.59 -6.10 -3.63
N VAL A 61 -5.27 -6.27 -3.73
CA VAL A 61 -4.50 -5.98 -4.94
C VAL A 61 -3.57 -7.13 -5.28
N THR A 62 -3.28 -7.32 -6.57
CA THR A 62 -2.30 -8.27 -7.07
C THR A 62 -1.13 -7.52 -7.70
N ILE A 63 0.09 -7.82 -7.25
CA ILE A 63 1.35 -7.25 -7.74
C ILE A 63 2.37 -8.40 -7.89
N ASP A 64 3.04 -8.53 -9.04
CA ASP A 64 3.91 -9.69 -9.36
C ASP A 64 3.29 -11.07 -9.02
N LYS A 65 1.99 -11.24 -9.35
CA LYS A 65 1.21 -12.47 -9.07
C LYS A 65 1.04 -12.81 -7.59
N GLU A 66 1.46 -11.94 -6.67
CA GLU A 66 1.23 -12.07 -5.24
C GLU A 66 0.12 -11.12 -4.79
N ARG A 67 -0.62 -11.52 -3.75
CA ARG A 67 -1.73 -10.73 -3.21
C ARG A 67 -1.28 -9.89 -2.01
N PHE A 68 -1.79 -8.68 -1.94
CA PHE A 68 -1.55 -7.73 -0.87
C PHE A 68 -2.87 -7.05 -0.46
N TYR A 69 -2.88 -6.44 0.71
CA TYR A 69 -3.82 -5.35 0.98
C TYR A 69 -3.14 -4.01 0.72
N LEU A 70 -3.84 -3.11 0.04
CA LEU A 70 -3.53 -1.69 -0.03
C LEU A 70 -4.52 -0.97 0.88
N THR A 71 -4.04 -0.53 2.03
CA THR A 71 -4.85 -0.05 3.13
C THR A 71 -4.76 1.47 3.24
N TYR A 72 -5.87 2.13 3.59
CA TYR A 72 -5.89 3.47 4.18
C TYR A 72 -6.59 3.37 5.52
N ASP A 73 -5.91 3.76 6.59
CA ASP A 73 -6.46 3.96 7.93
C ASP A 73 -6.57 5.47 8.18
N ASP A 74 -7.67 5.96 8.76
CA ASP A 74 -7.87 7.38 9.04
C ASP A 74 -7.37 7.82 10.43
N PHE A 75 -7.01 6.88 11.33
CA PHE A 75 -6.55 7.21 12.68
C PHE A 75 -5.64 6.14 13.35
N PRO A 76 -4.29 6.34 13.34
CA PRO A 76 -3.58 7.44 12.69
C PRO A 76 -3.62 7.29 11.17
N VAL A 77 -3.66 8.42 10.45
CA VAL A 77 -3.65 8.40 8.98
C VAL A 77 -2.43 7.64 8.47
N MET A 78 -2.67 6.55 7.75
CA MET A 78 -1.61 5.75 7.15
C MET A 78 -2.10 5.04 5.90
N VAL A 79 -1.29 5.10 4.85
CA VAL A 79 -1.43 4.23 3.68
C VAL A 79 -0.31 3.21 3.66
N SER A 80 -0.65 1.93 3.49
CA SER A 80 0.31 0.84 3.50
C SER A 80 0.00 -0.23 2.46
N ILE A 81 1.04 -0.95 2.02
CA ILE A 81 0.92 -2.23 1.31
C ILE A 81 1.26 -3.35 2.30
N GLU A 82 0.30 -4.19 2.62
CA GLU A 82 0.43 -5.27 3.61
C GLU A 82 0.55 -6.62 2.90
N SER A 83 1.57 -7.37 3.27
CA SER A 83 1.84 -8.70 2.71
C SER A 83 0.92 -9.76 3.29
N LEU A 84 0.51 -10.69 2.43
CA LEU A 84 -0.28 -11.87 2.80
C LEU A 84 0.51 -13.18 2.73
N SER A 85 1.78 -13.13 2.32
CA SER A 85 2.61 -14.32 2.08
C SER A 85 4.09 -14.07 2.37
N SER A 86 4.86 -15.12 2.61
CA SER A 86 6.32 -14.97 2.82
C SER A 86 7.03 -14.43 1.58
N ARG A 87 6.47 -14.66 0.37
CA ARG A 87 6.98 -14.08 -0.86
C ARG A 87 6.62 -12.60 -0.98
N GLY A 88 5.40 -12.24 -0.58
CA GLY A 88 4.97 -10.84 -0.46
C GLY A 88 5.91 -10.05 0.46
N ASP A 89 6.32 -10.63 1.59
CA ASP A 89 7.24 -9.99 2.54
C ASP A 89 8.57 -9.58 1.86
N VAL A 90 9.09 -10.43 0.96
CA VAL A 90 10.30 -10.14 0.17
C VAL A 90 10.05 -9.04 -0.86
N LEU A 91 8.93 -9.12 -1.58
CA LEU A 91 8.57 -8.16 -2.63
C LEU A 91 8.41 -6.73 -2.11
N LEU A 92 8.00 -6.53 -0.86
CA LEU A 92 7.89 -5.19 -0.27
C LEU A 92 9.22 -4.42 -0.29
N SER A 93 10.35 -5.12 -0.19
CA SER A 93 11.68 -4.49 -0.31
C SER A 93 11.95 -3.98 -1.73
N ASP A 94 11.55 -4.75 -2.74
CA ASP A 94 11.66 -4.35 -4.14
C ASP A 94 10.73 -3.18 -4.45
N PHE A 95 9.52 -3.18 -3.88
CA PHE A 95 8.57 -2.07 -4.04
C PHE A 95 9.12 -0.78 -3.43
N LYS A 96 9.72 -0.84 -2.24
CA LYS A 96 10.37 0.33 -1.62
C LYS A 96 11.42 0.92 -2.55
N ILE A 97 12.32 0.10 -3.10
CA ILE A 97 13.38 0.57 -4.01
C ILE A 97 12.78 1.23 -5.27
N LYS A 98 11.75 0.63 -5.87
CA LYS A 98 11.06 1.18 -7.06
C LYS A 98 10.35 2.50 -6.78
N LEU A 99 9.85 2.69 -5.56
CA LEU A 99 9.15 3.91 -5.16
C LEU A 99 10.11 5.04 -4.79
N GLU A 100 11.36 4.72 -4.41
CA GLU A 100 12.42 5.70 -4.12
C GLU A 100 13.14 6.23 -5.37
N SER A 101 12.99 5.57 -6.52
CA SER A 101 13.67 5.92 -7.79
C SER A 101 12.95 6.96 -8.63
#